data_AF-A0A936B7W7-F1
#
_entry.id   AF-A0A936B7W7-F1
#
_cell.length_a   1.000
_cell.length_b   1.000
_cell.length_c   1.000
_cell.angle_alpha   90.00
_cell.angle_beta   90.00
_cell.angle_gamma   90.00
#
_symmetry.space_group_name_H-M   'P 1'
#
loop_
_entity.id
_entity.type
_entity.pdbx_description
1 polymer ?
#
loop_
_entity_poly.entity_id
_entity_poly.type
_entity_poly.pdbx_seq_one_letter_code
_entity_poly.pdbx_strand_id
1 'polypeptide(L)'
;MMERVAPELTAPTIQAPPRFASFEAFIEWVDEDVSAEYIAGEVEFMSPVSLPHQDLTVFLTTVLSFFIESQALGKLLIAPFKVKLNDGYGLNQI
;
A
#
# COMPACT_ATOMS: atom_id res chain seq x y z
N MET A 1 -18.20 -30.36 -33.40
CA MET A 1 -18.17 -30.70 -31.96
C MET A 1 -16.72 -30.54 -31.52
N MET A 2 -16.35 -29.41 -30.92
CA MET A 2 -15.04 -29.21 -30.30
C MET A 2 -15.30 -28.96 -28.83
N GLU A 3 -14.87 -29.88 -27.97
CA GLU A 3 -14.92 -29.71 -26.52
C GLU A 3 -14.01 -28.56 -26.12
N ARG A 4 -14.62 -27.54 -25.50
CA ARG A 4 -13.89 -26.45 -24.85
C ARG A 4 -13.46 -26.97 -23.49
N VAL A 5 -12.23 -27.47 -23.38
CA VAL A 5 -11.62 -27.78 -22.08
C VAL A 5 -11.42 -26.44 -21.35
N ALA A 6 -12.19 -26.22 -20.29
CA ALA A 6 -11.96 -25.08 -19.40
C ALA A 6 -10.61 -25.29 -18.69
N PRO A 7 -9.75 -24.26 -18.58
CA PRO A 7 -8.51 -24.38 -17.84
C PRO A 7 -8.84 -24.72 -16.39
N GLU A 8 -8.15 -25.73 -15.86
CA GLU A 8 -8.23 -26.13 -14.47
C GLU A 8 -7.77 -24.95 -13.60
N LEU A 9 -8.69 -24.40 -12.80
CA LEU A 9 -8.39 -23.36 -11.82
C LEU A 9 -7.56 -23.98 -10.71
N THR A 10 -6.24 -24.03 -10.88
CA THR A 10 -5.33 -24.29 -9.78
C THR A 10 -5.54 -23.21 -8.73
N ALA A 11 -5.88 -23.61 -7.50
CA ALA A 11 -6.01 -22.69 -6.38
C ALA A 11 -4.70 -21.86 -6.27
N PRO A 12 -4.78 -20.54 -6.06
CA PRO A 12 -3.57 -19.74 -5.95
C PRO A 12 -2.76 -20.24 -4.76
N THR A 13 -1.52 -20.66 -5.01
CA THR A 13 -0.54 -20.90 -3.95
C THR A 13 -0.38 -19.59 -3.20
N ILE A 14 -0.85 -19.52 -1.95
CA ILE A 14 -0.59 -18.36 -1.10
C ILE A 14 0.90 -18.39 -0.76
N GLN A 15 1.69 -17.68 -1.56
CA GLN A 15 3.11 -17.48 -1.29
C GLN A 15 3.23 -16.55 -0.09
N ALA A 16 4.06 -16.93 0.90
CA ALA A 16 4.38 -16.03 1.99
C ALA A 16 4.96 -14.72 1.43
N PRO A 17 4.62 -13.56 1.99
CA PRO A 17 5.17 -12.30 1.53
C PRO A 17 6.71 -12.33 1.61
N PRO A 18 7.41 -11.69 0.65
CA PRO A 18 8.86 -11.61 0.69
C PRO A 18 9.32 -10.89 1.97
N ARG A 19 10.53 -11.22 2.43
CA ARG A 19 11.21 -10.52 3.52
C ARG A 19 12.47 -9.86 2.98
N PHE A 20 12.74 -8.65 3.42
CA PHE A 20 13.92 -7.90 3.01
C PHE A 20 14.77 -7.54 4.23
N ALA A 21 16.09 -7.61 4.08
CA ALA A 21 17.02 -7.29 5.16
C ALA A 21 17.13 -5.77 5.45
N SER A 22 16.72 -4.94 4.50
CA SER A 22 16.72 -3.47 4.62
C SER A 22 15.57 -2.83 3.86
N PHE A 23 15.24 -1.59 4.23
CA PHE A 23 14.27 -0.77 3.53
C PHE A 23 14.71 -0.49 2.09
N GLU A 24 16.00 -0.30 1.84
CA GLU A 24 16.55 -0.01 0.52
C GLU A 24 16.34 -1.21 -0.43
N ALA A 25 16.54 -2.43 0.05
CA ALA A 25 16.27 -3.64 -0.74
C ALA A 25 14.77 -3.79 -1.05
N PHE A 26 13.90 -3.41 -0.12
CA PHE A 26 12.46 -3.34 -0.38
C PHE A 26 12.11 -2.30 -1.45
N ILE A 27 12.75 -1.12 -1.43
CA ILE A 27 12.51 -0.05 -2.42
C ILE A 27 12.96 -0.46 -3.83
N GLU A 28 14.07 -1.19 -3.95
CA GLU A 28 14.51 -1.73 -5.25
C GLU A 28 13.55 -2.79 -5.81
N TRP A 29 12.86 -3.51 -4.94
CA TRP A 29 11.92 -4.56 -5.32
C TRP A 29 10.51 -4.02 -5.62
N VAL A 30 10.03 -3.06 -4.83
CA VAL A 30 8.65 -2.56 -4.93
C VAL A 30 8.52 -1.58 -6.10
N ASP A 31 7.59 -1.85 -7.01
CA ASP A 31 7.30 -0.99 -8.15
C ASP A 31 5.97 -0.21 -7.95
N GLU A 32 5.52 0.48 -9.01
CA GLU A 32 4.29 1.28 -8.99
C GLU A 32 2.99 0.45 -8.94
N ASP A 33 3.04 -0.80 -9.38
CA ASP A 33 1.90 -1.71 -9.42
C ASP A 33 1.77 -2.54 -8.12
N VAL A 34 2.82 -2.56 -7.29
CA VAL A 34 2.83 -3.26 -6.00
C VAL A 34 2.47 -2.32 -4.85
N SER A 35 1.21 -2.43 -4.40
CA SER A 35 0.75 -1.78 -3.17
C SER A 35 1.19 -2.59 -1.94
N ALA A 36 2.35 -2.22 -1.41
CA ALA A 36 2.93 -2.86 -0.23
C ALA A 36 3.68 -1.88 0.67
N GLU A 37 3.76 -2.24 1.95
CA GLU A 37 4.52 -1.55 3.00
C GLU A 37 5.62 -2.45 3.57
N TYR A 38 6.69 -1.82 4.05
CA TYR A 38 7.80 -2.50 4.72
C TYR A 38 7.74 -2.24 6.21
N ILE A 39 7.39 -3.28 6.97
CA ILE A 39 7.18 -3.24 8.41
C ILE A 39 8.23 -4.13 9.07
N ALA A 40 9.23 -3.52 9.71
CA ALA A 40 10.24 -4.21 10.51
C ALA A 40 10.91 -5.44 9.84
N GLY A 41 11.18 -5.38 8.53
CA GLY A 41 11.79 -6.50 7.78
C GLY A 41 10.82 -7.30 6.92
N GLU A 42 9.51 -7.06 7.07
CA GLU A 42 8.46 -7.81 6.41
C GLU A 42 7.70 -6.95 5.40
N VAL A 43 7.18 -7.60 4.36
CA VAL A 43 6.31 -6.96 3.39
C VAL A 43 4.86 -7.23 3.73
N GLU A 44 4.08 -6.17 3.90
CA GLU A 44 2.63 -6.25 4.03
C GLU A 44 1.98 -5.75 2.74
N PHE A 45 1.21 -6.63 2.09
CA PHE A 45 0.44 -6.26 0.89
C PHE A 45 -0.87 -5.58 1.29
N MET A 46 -1.18 -4.50 0.59
CA MET A 46 -2.43 -3.78 0.80
C MET A 46 -3.57 -4.44 0.03
N SER A 47 -4.75 -4.42 0.62
CA SER A 47 -5.97 -4.84 -0.07
C SER A 47 -6.30 -3.89 -1.22
N PRO A 48 -6.93 -4.37 -2.31
CA PRO A 48 -7.45 -3.51 -3.35
C PRO A 48 -8.39 -2.43 -2.79
N VAL A 49 -8.36 -1.25 -3.42
CA VAL A 49 -9.22 -0.13 -3.04
C VAL A 49 -10.68 -0.46 -3.35
N SER A 50 -11.54 -0.39 -2.33
CA SER A 50 -12.98 -0.53 -2.50
C SER A 50 -13.62 0.82 -2.83
N LEU A 51 -14.79 0.81 -3.47
CA LEU A 51 -15.53 2.05 -3.76
C LEU A 51 -15.87 2.84 -2.48
N PRO A 52 -16.37 2.23 -1.37
CA PRO A 52 -16.60 2.98 -0.13
C PRO A 52 -15.33 3.61 0.44
N HIS A 53 -14.18 2.92 0.36
CA HIS A 53 -12.89 3.48 0.76
C HIS A 53 -12.52 4.69 -0.11
N GLN A 54 -12.72 4.57 -1.43
CA GLN A 54 -12.44 5.65 -2.38
C GLN A 54 -13.31 6.88 -2.11
N ASP A 55 -14.62 6.72 -1.92
CA ASP A 55 -15.54 7.82 -1.65
C ASP A 55 -15.16 8.58 -0.38
N LEU A 56 -14.83 7.85 0.69
CA LEU A 56 -14.38 8.46 1.94
C LEU A 56 -13.05 9.21 1.78
N THR A 57 -12.09 8.62 1.07
CA THR A 57 -10.79 9.24 0.81
C THR A 57 -10.94 10.54 0.01
N VAL A 58 -11.79 10.54 -1.02
CA VAL A 58 -12.08 11.74 -1.82
C VAL A 58 -12.73 12.83 -0.97
N PHE A 59 -13.74 12.48 -0.18
CA PHE A 59 -14.41 13.44 0.71
C PHE A 59 -13.44 14.10 1.68
N LEU A 60 -12.66 13.31 2.43
CA LEU A 60 -11.73 13.83 3.43
C LEU A 60 -10.60 14.66 2.79
N THR A 61 -10.03 14.18 1.70
CA THR A 61 -8.96 14.90 0.98
C THR A 61 -9.46 16.26 0.50
N THR A 62 -10.69 16.32 -0.03
CA THR A 62 -11.29 17.57 -0.51
C THR A 62 -11.40 18.60 0.61
N VAL A 63 -11.99 18.20 1.75
CA VAL A 63 -12.17 19.10 2.91
C VAL A 63 -10.83 19.59 3.45
N LEU A 64 -9.85 18.68 3.57
CA LEU A 64 -8.52 19.02 4.09
C LEU A 64 -7.72 19.91 3.15
N SER A 65 -7.80 19.70 1.83
CA SER A 65 -7.09 20.53 0.84
C SER A 65 -7.52 21.99 0.96
N PHE A 66 -8.84 22.24 0.98
CA PHE A 66 -9.36 23.60 1.12
C PHE A 66 -8.91 24.25 2.44
N PHE A 67 -8.95 23.51 3.55
CA PHE A 67 -8.50 24.03 4.83
C PHE A 67 -7.01 24.39 4.82
N ILE A 68 -6.14 23.45 4.42
CA ILE A 68 -4.68 23.62 4.41
C ILE A 68 -4.27 24.75 3.47
N GLU A 69 -4.86 24.82 2.28
CA GLU A 69 -4.57 25.86 1.29
C GLU A 69 -5.03 27.24 1.75
N SER A 70 -6.24 27.36 2.29
CA SER A 70 -6.78 28.64 2.77
C SER A 70 -5.96 29.26 3.90
N GLN A 71 -5.27 28.41 4.68
CA GLN A 71 -4.47 28.80 5.83
C GLN A 71 -2.95 28.75 5.56
N ALA A 72 -2.52 28.41 4.34
CA ALA A 72 -1.12 28.23 3.96
C ALA A 72 -0.32 27.29 4.90
N LEU A 73 -0.94 26.17 5.32
CA LEU A 73 -0.39 25.28 6.36
C LEU A 73 0.59 24.23 5.86
N GLY A 74 0.89 24.19 4.56
CA GLY A 74 1.84 23.26 3.96
C GLY A 74 1.23 22.43 2.83
N LYS A 75 1.55 21.13 2.79
CA LYS A 75 1.15 20.22 1.72
C LYS A 75 0.38 19.02 2.27
N LEU A 76 -0.68 18.63 1.56
CA LEU A 76 -1.40 17.38 1.76
C LEU A 76 -0.86 16.33 0.79
N LEU A 77 -0.53 15.14 1.29
CA LEU A 77 -0.14 13.97 0.48
C LEU A 77 -1.15 12.85 0.73
N ILE A 78 -1.54 12.15 -0.33
CA ILE A 78 -2.50 11.04 -0.29
C ILE A 78 -1.86 9.78 -0.85
N ALA A 79 -2.40 8.61 -0.48
CA ALA A 79 -1.98 7.35 -1.07
C ALA A 79 -2.28 7.31 -2.58
N PRO A 80 -1.43 6.66 -3.40
CA PRO A 80 -0.21 5.96 -3.01
C PRO A 80 0.99 6.92 -2.85
N PHE A 81 1.55 6.99 -1.65
CA PHE A 81 2.80 7.72 -1.36
C PHE A 81 3.54 7.03 -0.22
N LYS A 82 4.77 6.55 -0.48
CA LYS A 82 5.55 5.82 0.53
C LYS A 82 6.22 6.79 1.49
N VAL A 83 6.06 6.54 2.79
CA VAL A 83 6.69 7.32 3.86
C VAL A 83 7.70 6.43 4.59
N LYS A 84 8.97 6.84 4.62
CA LYS A 84 9.98 6.19 5.47
C LYS A 84 9.91 6.79 6.87
N LEU A 85 9.51 5.98 7.84
CA LEU A 85 9.62 6.34 9.25
C LEU A 85 11.02 5.95 9.75
N ASN A 86 11.64 6.79 10.58
CA ASN A 86 12.87 6.40 11.28
C ASN A 86 12.59 5.27 12.28
N ASP A 87 13.62 4.50 12.63
CA ASP A 87 13.60 3.27 13.43
C ASP A 87 12.90 3.35 14.81
N GLY A 88 12.44 4.53 15.24
CA GLY A 88 11.79 4.78 16.53
C GLY A 88 10.30 4.42 16.62
N TYR A 89 9.62 4.08 15.53
CA TYR A 89 8.18 3.77 15.55
C TYR A 89 7.85 2.27 15.51
N GLY A 90 8.83 1.37 15.64
CA GLY A 90 8.60 -0.08 15.51
C GLY A 90 9.32 -1.01 16.49
N LEU A 91 10.20 -0.53 17.39
CA LEU A 91 11.05 -1.43 18.20
C LEU A 91 11.08 -1.17 19.72
N ASN A 92 10.15 -0.41 20.30
CA ASN A 92 10.16 -0.11 21.74
C ASN A 92 8.84 -0.37 22.48
N GLN A 93 8.12 -1.45 22.15
CA GLN A 93 7.01 -1.95 22.98
C GLN A 93 6.79 -3.47 22.81
N ILE A 94 7.77 -4.31 23.18
CA ILE A 94 7.54 -5.62 23.84
C ILE A 94 8.77 -5.98 24.67
#